data_AF-A0A0G1JCT2-F1
#
_entry.id   AF-A0A0G1JCT2-F1
#
_cell.length_a   1.000
_cell.length_b   1.000
_cell.length_c   1.000
_cell.angle_alpha   90.00
_cell.angle_beta   90.00
_cell.angle_gamma   90.00
#
_symmetry.space_group_name_H-M   'P 1'
#
loop_
_entity.id
_entity.type
_entity.pdbx_description
1 polymer ?
#
loop_
_entity_poly.entity_id
_entity_poly.type
_entity_poly.pdbx_seq_one_letter_code
_entity_poly.pdbx_strand_id
1 'polypeptide(L)'
;MPKPTCPKFAIILLTTIILSGVYFAVPRQARTETKCASQDYFEDHYDECSSLIKTTSKKLEDVRNQKNSINQQIQNYLSTLTVTDAQIADLKTKIQQVQAQLTEIEKNLNNRKGSLEEKTLIRNKIVRSFYQMGRANPVEILFAIEEGENSGQDFVMRDIFEDTVAEEVIKQIISLNMEIKSFESDKEEAGKLRADLEESQKTLLSLKADIDRKKAEAQNQYTELEKKSQSYEETIAKLSALQQSVLAAKSGSESGSVGDYEPPKAALPSPKFSPAFVAISYGAYTHYKGMSQYGAKGRAEDGKDYKDILKFYYNTGVKKVNDFPSKISVSGYGKLDFQYYLYGIAEMPSSWPSDALKAQAIAARTYAYAYAKSGKTICTTQACQVFSSSKAKNPPSAWKKAVDDTKSVVLDGSVTAYYSATTGGYIESIGWDVKGSWPNGAYEKRAGSPWFYKAWYTKSYNDSSTCGRSDPYLTEEEMADILNAIVVWEKGNSTDRGKVTPFTTSCWGGSPYSKDKMKDRAGDLGTAYSDISSVDVEIGNNGQTIYAKFSTDQGNVSIKGDTFKTVFNLRAPGYISIKDRLYEVVKK
;
A
#
# COMPACT_ATOMS: atom_id res chain seq x y z
N MET A 1 -14.24 -36.27 -41.21
CA MET A 1 -15.55 -36.82 -40.81
C MET A 1 -15.93 -36.26 -39.44
N PRO A 2 -17.19 -35.89 -39.21
CA PRO A 2 -17.53 -34.80 -38.28
C PRO A 2 -18.39 -35.20 -37.06
N LYS A 3 -18.24 -34.40 -35.98
CA LYS A 3 -19.22 -34.09 -34.90
C LYS A 3 -19.60 -35.21 -33.91
N PRO A 4 -20.30 -34.91 -32.79
CA PRO A 4 -19.99 -33.95 -31.71
C PRO A 4 -20.37 -34.53 -30.30
N THR A 5 -20.21 -33.80 -29.19
CA THR A 5 -21.27 -33.55 -28.16
C THR A 5 -20.73 -32.87 -26.88
N CYS A 6 -21.39 -31.78 -26.51
CA CYS A 6 -21.58 -31.26 -25.14
C CYS A 6 -23.09 -31.43 -24.85
N PRO A 7 -23.70 -31.14 -23.67
CA PRO A 7 -23.22 -30.89 -22.30
C PRO A 7 -24.03 -31.73 -21.25
N LYS A 8 -23.82 -31.53 -19.93
CA LYS A 8 -24.89 -31.71 -18.91
C LYS A 8 -24.54 -31.02 -17.58
N PHE A 9 -25.40 -30.07 -17.20
CA PHE A 9 -25.60 -29.56 -15.84
C PHE A 9 -26.37 -30.60 -14.99
N ALA A 10 -26.05 -30.74 -13.70
CA ALA A 10 -27.02 -31.06 -12.65
C ALA A 10 -26.46 -30.73 -11.26
N ILE A 11 -27.30 -30.03 -10.50
CA ILE A 11 -27.18 -29.59 -9.10
C ILE A 11 -27.64 -30.72 -8.16
N ILE A 12 -27.17 -30.70 -6.90
CA ILE A 12 -27.77 -31.16 -5.60
C ILE A 12 -26.60 -31.71 -4.74
N LEU A 13 -26.47 -31.57 -3.42
CA LEU A 13 -26.95 -30.72 -2.32
C LEU A 13 -26.35 -31.39 -1.04
N LEU A 14 -25.87 -30.63 -0.03
CA LEU A 14 -25.81 -31.00 1.43
C LEU A 14 -25.13 -32.35 1.84
N THR A 15 -24.18 -32.45 2.77
CA THR A 15 -24.26 -32.12 4.21
C THR A 15 -22.87 -32.22 4.88
N THR A 16 -22.78 -31.53 6.01
CA THR A 16 -21.72 -31.43 7.03
C THR A 16 -21.44 -32.71 7.86
N ILE A 17 -20.27 -32.75 8.54
CA ILE A 17 -20.00 -33.22 9.94
C ILE A 17 -18.89 -34.30 10.16
N ILE A 18 -17.79 -33.86 10.84
CA ILE A 18 -16.97 -34.46 11.93
C ILE A 18 -15.74 -35.37 11.68
N LEU A 19 -14.65 -34.93 12.37
CA LEU A 19 -13.47 -35.59 12.98
C LEU A 19 -13.11 -37.04 12.63
N SER A 20 -11.82 -37.27 12.35
CA SER A 20 -10.81 -37.88 13.27
C SER A 20 -9.62 -38.46 12.47
N GLY A 21 -8.41 -38.33 13.02
CA GLY A 21 -7.18 -38.77 12.35
C GLY A 21 -6.93 -40.27 12.42
N VAL A 22 -6.04 -40.76 11.56
CA VAL A 22 -4.81 -41.51 11.91
C VAL A 22 -4.10 -41.95 10.62
N TYR A 23 -2.79 -41.73 10.64
CA TYR A 23 -1.72 -42.23 9.79
C TYR A 23 -1.93 -43.58 9.09
N PHE A 24 -1.62 -43.62 7.78
CA PHE A 24 -0.86 -44.71 7.18
C PHE A 24 0.17 -44.12 6.20
N ALA A 25 1.45 -44.43 6.43
CA ALA A 25 2.56 -44.19 5.53
C ALA A 25 3.23 -45.56 5.24
N VAL A 26 3.63 -45.82 3.99
CA VAL A 26 5.01 -46.14 3.48
C VAL A 26 4.86 -47.21 2.36
N PRO A 27 5.74 -47.41 1.32
CA PRO A 27 6.96 -46.71 0.84
C PRO A 27 7.08 -46.40 -0.70
N ARG A 28 8.05 -45.48 -1.01
CA ARG A 28 9.05 -45.30 -2.13
C ARG A 28 8.92 -46.09 -3.46
N GLN A 29 9.25 -45.55 -4.66
CA GLN A 29 10.53 -44.96 -5.18
C GLN A 29 10.23 -44.02 -6.39
N ALA A 30 10.69 -42.75 -6.47
CA ALA A 30 12.00 -42.21 -6.91
C ALA A 30 12.20 -41.99 -8.44
N ARG A 31 12.27 -40.70 -8.84
CA ARG A 31 13.08 -40.01 -9.91
C ARG A 31 13.04 -40.58 -11.35
N THR A 32 12.93 -39.81 -12.43
CA THR A 32 13.42 -38.50 -12.93
C THR A 32 12.45 -38.09 -14.07
N GLU A 33 12.23 -36.85 -14.52
CA GLU A 33 13.13 -35.81 -15.00
C GLU A 33 12.19 -34.65 -15.45
N THR A 34 12.31 -33.44 -14.92
CA THR A 34 11.67 -32.27 -15.55
C THR A 34 12.75 -31.22 -15.72
N LYS A 35 13.14 -30.99 -16.98
CA LYS A 35 14.05 -29.93 -17.41
C LYS A 35 13.54 -28.59 -16.87
N CYS A 36 14.26 -27.98 -15.93
CA CYS A 36 14.08 -26.58 -15.56
C CYS A 36 14.88 -25.70 -16.54
N ALA A 37 14.23 -24.62 -16.98
CA ALA A 37 14.60 -23.70 -18.05
C ALA A 37 15.96 -22.98 -17.84
N SER A 38 16.56 -22.57 -18.96
CA SER A 38 17.88 -21.92 -19.11
C SER A 38 17.96 -20.49 -18.56
N GLN A 39 19.20 -19.99 -18.40
CA GLN A 39 19.57 -18.66 -17.88
C GLN A 39 18.97 -17.48 -18.66
N ASP A 40 18.75 -17.62 -19.97
CA ASP A 40 18.03 -16.62 -20.80
C ASP A 40 16.58 -16.40 -20.35
N TYR A 41 15.94 -17.43 -19.75
CA TYR A 41 14.56 -17.34 -19.27
C TYR A 41 14.43 -16.40 -18.06
N PHE A 42 15.51 -16.15 -17.30
CA PHE A 42 15.47 -15.35 -16.07
C PHE A 42 15.88 -13.88 -16.27
N GLU A 43 16.70 -13.55 -17.27
CA GLU A 43 17.01 -12.15 -17.63
C GLU A 43 15.81 -11.46 -18.31
N ASP A 44 15.09 -12.16 -19.19
CA ASP A 44 13.87 -11.63 -19.84
C ASP A 44 12.74 -11.31 -18.84
N HIS A 45 12.52 -12.15 -17.83
CA HIS A 45 11.43 -11.98 -16.84
C HIS A 45 11.74 -10.93 -15.77
N TYR A 46 12.99 -10.51 -15.66
CA TYR A 46 13.48 -9.58 -14.66
C TYR A 46 13.14 -8.13 -15.01
N ASP A 47 13.45 -7.73 -16.24
CA ASP A 47 13.05 -6.43 -16.78
C ASP A 47 11.54 -6.32 -16.92
N GLU A 48 10.88 -7.44 -17.20
CA GLU A 48 9.44 -7.56 -17.21
C GLU A 48 8.84 -7.30 -15.82
N CYS A 49 9.33 -7.93 -14.75
CA CYS A 49 8.81 -7.69 -13.38
C CYS A 49 9.18 -6.31 -12.81
N SER A 50 10.32 -5.75 -13.20
CA SER A 50 10.79 -4.43 -12.77
C SER A 50 10.03 -3.29 -13.48
N SER A 51 9.82 -3.43 -14.79
CA SER A 51 8.92 -2.58 -15.55
C SER A 51 7.48 -2.75 -15.06
N LEU A 52 7.06 -3.97 -14.69
CA LEU A 52 5.73 -4.24 -14.17
C LEU A 52 5.44 -3.42 -12.93
N ILE A 53 6.34 -3.31 -11.95
CA ILE A 53 6.03 -2.59 -10.70
C ILE A 53 6.01 -1.07 -10.93
N LYS A 54 6.98 -0.50 -11.68
CA LYS A 54 6.96 0.93 -12.06
C LYS A 54 5.68 1.28 -12.85
N THR A 55 5.34 0.40 -13.80
CA THR A 55 4.11 0.49 -14.59
C THR A 55 2.87 0.30 -13.72
N THR A 56 2.89 -0.60 -12.75
CA THR A 56 1.76 -0.91 -11.86
C THR A 56 1.48 0.25 -10.93
N SER A 57 2.50 0.91 -10.40
CA SER A 57 2.32 2.05 -9.50
C SER A 57 1.91 3.32 -10.24
N LYS A 58 2.47 3.55 -11.43
CA LYS A 58 1.98 4.59 -12.34
C LYS A 58 0.52 4.30 -12.73
N LYS A 59 0.19 3.07 -13.10
CA LYS A 59 -1.19 2.63 -13.37
C LYS A 59 -2.10 2.82 -12.15
N LEU A 60 -1.62 2.58 -10.92
CA LEU A 60 -2.41 2.80 -9.71
C LEU A 60 -2.71 4.29 -9.51
N GLU A 61 -1.73 5.17 -9.70
CA GLU A 61 -1.92 6.62 -9.63
C GLU A 61 -2.84 7.13 -10.73
N ASP A 62 -2.63 6.69 -11.98
CA ASP A 62 -3.48 7.00 -13.13
C ASP A 62 -4.93 6.52 -12.89
N VAL A 63 -5.11 5.28 -12.41
CA VAL A 63 -6.43 4.72 -12.07
C VAL A 63 -7.06 5.49 -10.92
N ARG A 64 -6.30 5.95 -9.92
CA ARG A 64 -6.81 6.74 -8.79
C ARG A 64 -7.26 8.13 -9.24
N ASN A 65 -6.47 8.77 -10.11
CA ASN A 65 -6.81 10.07 -10.71
C ASN A 65 -8.03 9.95 -11.63
N GLN A 66 -8.10 8.89 -12.45
CA GLN A 66 -9.26 8.57 -13.27
C GLN A 66 -10.50 8.28 -12.41
N LYS A 67 -10.37 7.49 -11.34
CA LYS A 67 -11.45 7.23 -10.37
C LYS A 67 -11.98 8.53 -9.76
N ASN A 68 -11.09 9.42 -9.32
CA ASN A 68 -11.49 10.69 -8.71
C ASN A 68 -12.13 11.64 -9.73
N SER A 69 -11.59 11.72 -10.94
CA SER A 69 -12.18 12.50 -12.05
C SER A 69 -13.55 11.94 -12.44
N ILE A 70 -13.69 10.61 -12.58
CA ILE A 70 -14.95 9.95 -12.90
C ILE A 70 -15.93 10.13 -11.74
N ASN A 71 -15.50 10.06 -10.48
CA ASN A 71 -16.38 10.31 -9.33
C ASN A 71 -16.83 11.77 -9.30
N GLN A 72 -15.94 12.73 -9.56
CA GLN A 72 -16.31 14.14 -9.72
C GLN A 72 -17.28 14.35 -10.88
N GLN A 73 -17.08 13.66 -12.01
CA GLN A 73 -18.01 13.65 -13.12
C GLN A 73 -19.34 13.00 -12.75
N ILE A 74 -19.35 11.89 -11.99
CA ILE A 74 -20.57 11.24 -11.47
C ILE A 74 -21.30 12.20 -10.54
N GLN A 75 -20.61 12.87 -9.61
CA GLN A 75 -21.23 13.85 -8.70
C GLN A 75 -21.72 15.09 -9.45
N ASN A 76 -20.95 15.58 -10.43
CA ASN A 76 -21.36 16.67 -11.29
C ASN A 76 -22.60 16.26 -12.08
N TYR A 77 -22.56 15.13 -12.78
CA TYR A 77 -23.72 14.57 -13.47
C TYR A 77 -24.88 14.33 -12.53
N LEU A 78 -24.71 13.81 -11.31
CA LEU A 78 -25.79 13.65 -10.34
C LEU A 78 -26.42 14.99 -9.95
N SER A 79 -25.61 16.03 -9.75
CA SER A 79 -26.07 17.39 -9.44
C SER A 79 -26.73 18.07 -10.64
N THR A 80 -26.20 17.89 -11.85
CA THR A 80 -26.85 18.38 -13.07
C THR A 80 -28.14 17.61 -13.30
N LEU A 81 -28.14 16.28 -13.21
CA LEU A 81 -29.29 15.38 -13.38
C LEU A 81 -30.40 15.63 -12.36
N THR A 82 -30.12 15.95 -11.11
CA THR A 82 -31.21 16.28 -10.17
C THR A 82 -31.91 17.57 -10.61
N VAL A 83 -31.15 18.53 -11.15
CA VAL A 83 -31.69 19.73 -11.78
C VAL A 83 -32.37 19.39 -13.11
N THR A 84 -31.83 18.51 -13.95
CA THR A 84 -32.39 18.14 -15.25
C THR A 84 -33.61 17.23 -15.12
N ASP A 85 -33.68 16.26 -14.21
CA ASP A 85 -34.87 15.42 -13.96
C ASP A 85 -36.01 16.28 -13.41
N ALA A 86 -35.71 17.27 -12.56
CA ALA A 86 -36.71 18.25 -12.12
C ALA A 86 -37.18 19.15 -13.27
N GLN A 87 -36.28 19.61 -14.14
CA GLN A 87 -36.62 20.38 -15.35
C GLN A 87 -37.36 19.54 -16.40
N ILE A 88 -37.01 18.27 -16.57
CA ILE A 88 -37.68 17.31 -17.46
C ILE A 88 -39.07 16.99 -16.90
N ALA A 89 -39.22 16.85 -15.58
CA ALA A 89 -40.52 16.69 -14.93
C ALA A 89 -41.40 17.93 -15.12
N ASP A 90 -40.85 19.13 -14.91
CA ASP A 90 -41.52 20.42 -15.15
C ASP A 90 -41.94 20.58 -16.63
N LEU A 91 -41.04 20.30 -17.57
CA LEU A 91 -41.34 20.31 -19.01
C LEU A 91 -42.41 19.27 -19.38
N LYS A 92 -42.37 18.07 -18.79
CA LYS A 92 -43.40 17.05 -18.99
C LYS A 92 -44.76 17.53 -18.47
N THR A 93 -44.80 18.19 -17.31
CA THR A 93 -46.03 18.79 -16.77
C THR A 93 -46.53 19.93 -17.67
N LYS A 94 -45.65 20.79 -18.17
CA LYS A 94 -46.01 21.86 -19.13
C LYS A 94 -46.52 21.29 -20.46
N ILE A 95 -45.89 20.24 -20.99
CA ILE A 95 -46.36 19.52 -22.19
C ILE A 95 -47.76 18.94 -21.94
N GLN A 96 -48.00 18.32 -20.78
CA GLN A 96 -49.33 17.81 -20.41
C GLN A 96 -50.38 18.92 -20.31
N GLN A 97 -50.02 20.09 -19.77
CA GLN A 97 -50.91 21.25 -19.71
C GLN A 97 -51.27 21.76 -21.11
N VAL A 98 -50.27 21.93 -21.98
CA VAL A 98 -50.47 22.37 -23.37
C VAL A 98 -51.28 21.34 -24.16
N GLN A 99 -51.05 20.05 -23.93
CA GLN A 99 -51.82 18.97 -24.56
C GLN A 99 -53.29 18.97 -24.13
N ALA A 100 -53.57 19.27 -22.86
CA ALA A 100 -54.94 19.43 -22.36
C ALA A 100 -55.63 20.66 -22.98
N GLN A 101 -54.92 21.79 -23.09
CA GLN A 101 -55.42 22.99 -23.76
C GLN A 101 -55.70 22.74 -25.25
N LEU A 102 -54.82 22.02 -25.94
CA LEU A 102 -55.01 21.67 -27.36
C LEU A 102 -56.21 20.74 -27.56
N THR A 103 -56.40 19.77 -26.65
CA THR A 103 -57.59 18.90 -26.65
C THR A 103 -58.89 19.72 -26.47
N GLU A 104 -58.86 20.75 -25.62
CA GLU A 104 -59.99 21.66 -25.45
C GLU A 104 -60.25 22.51 -26.71
N ILE A 105 -59.19 23.02 -27.35
CA ILE A 105 -59.29 23.74 -28.63
C ILE A 105 -59.86 22.84 -29.73
N GLU A 106 -59.39 21.59 -29.86
CA GLU A 106 -59.91 20.62 -30.82
C GLU A 106 -61.41 20.32 -30.60
N LYS A 107 -61.83 20.20 -29.33
CA LYS A 107 -63.24 20.06 -28.97
C LYS A 107 -64.07 21.28 -29.37
N ASN A 108 -63.54 22.48 -29.12
CA ASN A 108 -64.19 23.73 -29.50
C ASN A 108 -64.27 23.89 -31.03
N LEU A 109 -63.23 23.49 -31.76
CA LEU A 109 -63.23 23.45 -33.23
C LEU A 109 -64.26 22.44 -33.75
N ASN A 110 -64.39 21.26 -33.16
CA ASN A 110 -65.43 20.29 -33.55
C ASN A 110 -66.85 20.82 -33.31
N ASN A 111 -67.09 21.52 -32.19
CA ASN A 111 -68.39 22.16 -31.93
C ASN A 111 -68.67 23.29 -32.94
N ARG A 112 -67.68 24.13 -33.24
CA ARG A 112 -67.78 25.19 -34.26
C ARG A 112 -68.06 24.61 -35.64
N LYS A 113 -67.41 23.49 -36.00
CA LYS A 113 -67.63 22.80 -37.28
C LYS A 113 -69.09 22.42 -37.49
N GLY A 114 -69.74 21.83 -36.48
CA GLY A 114 -71.16 21.45 -36.57
C GLY A 114 -72.08 22.66 -36.79
N SER A 115 -71.87 23.74 -36.04
CA SER A 115 -72.62 25.00 -36.23
C SER A 115 -72.36 25.64 -37.60
N LEU A 116 -71.12 25.54 -38.09
CA LEU A 116 -70.72 26.12 -39.38
C LEU A 116 -71.28 25.33 -40.57
N GLU A 117 -71.44 24.01 -40.46
CA GLU A 117 -72.09 23.18 -41.48
C GLU A 117 -73.55 23.61 -41.70
N GLU A 118 -74.30 23.83 -40.63
CA GLU A 118 -75.68 24.34 -40.70
C GLU A 118 -75.75 25.76 -41.29
N LYS A 119 -74.91 26.67 -40.80
CA LYS A 119 -74.80 28.06 -41.32
C LYS A 119 -74.42 28.08 -42.80
N THR A 120 -73.53 27.20 -43.23
CA THR A 120 -73.08 27.08 -44.63
C THR A 120 -74.21 26.59 -45.54
N LEU A 121 -75.01 25.63 -45.08
CA LEU A 121 -76.20 25.16 -45.80
C LEU A 121 -77.24 26.28 -45.94
N ILE A 122 -77.49 27.03 -44.88
CA ILE A 122 -78.40 28.19 -44.89
C ILE A 122 -77.87 29.26 -45.85
N ARG A 123 -76.59 29.64 -45.76
CA ARG A 123 -75.93 30.56 -46.70
C ARG A 123 -76.10 30.11 -48.15
N ASN A 124 -75.84 28.84 -48.45
CA ASN A 124 -75.96 28.31 -49.81
C ASN A 124 -77.41 28.36 -50.32
N LYS A 125 -78.39 28.14 -49.44
CA LYS A 125 -79.82 28.32 -49.76
C LYS A 125 -80.16 29.80 -50.01
N ILE A 126 -79.70 30.71 -49.15
CA ILE A 126 -79.92 32.16 -49.27
C ILE A 126 -79.26 32.71 -50.55
N VAL A 127 -78.01 32.35 -50.83
CA VAL A 127 -77.31 32.74 -52.07
C VAL A 127 -78.06 32.22 -53.29
N ARG A 128 -78.54 30.98 -53.26
CA ARG A 128 -79.31 30.39 -54.36
C ARG A 128 -80.67 31.08 -54.53
N SER A 129 -81.41 31.34 -53.44
CA SER A 129 -82.69 32.04 -53.52
C SER A 129 -82.51 33.49 -53.99
N PHE A 130 -81.46 34.17 -53.52
CA PHE A 130 -81.10 35.52 -53.96
C PHE A 130 -80.65 35.55 -55.43
N TYR A 131 -79.95 34.53 -55.91
CA TYR A 131 -79.60 34.39 -57.33
C TYR A 131 -80.83 34.05 -58.21
N GLN A 132 -81.80 33.31 -57.66
CA GLN A 132 -83.05 32.95 -58.33
C GLN A 132 -84.10 34.06 -58.30
N MET A 133 -84.04 34.96 -57.31
CA MET A 133 -84.68 36.26 -57.36
C MET A 133 -83.98 37.06 -58.46
N GLY A 134 -84.42 36.87 -59.70
CA GLY A 134 -84.04 37.76 -60.79
C GLY A 134 -84.32 39.18 -60.31
N ARG A 135 -83.31 40.06 -60.38
CA ARG A 135 -83.51 41.49 -60.15
C ARG A 135 -84.51 41.96 -61.20
N ALA A 136 -85.79 42.02 -60.85
CA ALA A 136 -86.76 42.71 -61.68
C ALA A 136 -86.27 44.16 -61.74
N ASN A 137 -86.20 44.71 -62.95
CA ASN A 137 -85.70 46.07 -63.12
C ASN A 137 -86.59 47.00 -62.26
N PRO A 138 -86.05 47.99 -61.52
CA PRO A 138 -86.87 48.97 -60.81
C PRO A 138 -87.97 49.57 -61.70
N VAL A 139 -87.71 49.68 -63.00
CA VAL A 139 -88.69 50.09 -64.02
C VAL A 139 -89.83 49.05 -64.19
N GLU A 140 -89.53 47.75 -64.25
CA GLU A 140 -90.55 46.68 -64.35
C GLU A 140 -91.39 46.57 -63.07
N ILE A 141 -90.75 46.76 -61.91
CA ILE A 141 -91.38 46.78 -60.59
C ILE A 141 -92.33 47.99 -60.46
N LEU A 142 -91.94 49.16 -60.97
CA LEU A 142 -92.75 50.39 -60.99
C LEU A 142 -94.04 50.20 -61.80
N PHE A 143 -93.95 49.54 -62.96
CA PHE A 143 -95.10 49.30 -63.84
C PHE A 143 -96.02 48.14 -63.41
N ALA A 144 -95.60 47.33 -62.43
CA ALA A 144 -96.39 46.20 -61.91
C ALA A 144 -97.25 46.56 -60.68
N ILE A 145 -97.16 47.79 -60.16
CA ILE A 145 -97.95 48.24 -59.00
C ILE A 145 -99.32 48.75 -59.50
N GLU A 146 -100.41 48.13 -59.03
CA GLU A 146 -101.78 48.55 -59.37
C GLU A 146 -102.08 49.97 -58.85
N GLU A 147 -102.84 50.76 -59.62
CA GLU A 147 -103.17 52.16 -59.30
C GLU A 147 -103.99 52.28 -57.99
N GLY A 148 -103.36 52.81 -56.94
CA GLY A 148 -103.98 53.18 -55.67
C GLY A 148 -103.28 54.41 -55.06
N GLU A 149 -103.92 55.09 -54.10
CA GLU A 149 -103.56 56.44 -53.62
C GLU A 149 -102.12 56.59 -53.05
N ASN A 150 -101.39 55.48 -52.76
CA ASN A 150 -100.02 55.49 -52.24
C ASN A 150 -98.98 54.70 -53.09
N SER A 151 -99.27 54.40 -54.35
CA SER A 151 -98.44 53.53 -55.23
C SER A 151 -96.96 53.93 -55.35
N GLY A 152 -96.65 55.24 -55.35
CA GLY A 152 -95.26 55.74 -55.37
C GLY A 152 -94.52 55.56 -54.04
N GLN A 153 -95.22 55.66 -52.91
CA GLN A 153 -94.63 55.36 -51.59
C GLN A 153 -94.42 53.85 -51.43
N ASP A 154 -95.34 53.02 -51.91
CA ASP A 154 -95.21 51.56 -51.88
C ASP A 154 -94.04 51.07 -52.75
N PHE A 155 -93.81 51.69 -53.92
CA PHE A 155 -92.62 51.43 -54.73
C PHE A 155 -91.33 51.73 -53.98
N VAL A 156 -91.21 52.94 -53.43
CA VAL A 156 -90.01 53.38 -52.70
C VAL A 156 -89.78 52.53 -51.46
N MET A 157 -90.84 52.18 -50.72
CA MET A 157 -90.74 51.31 -49.56
C MET A 157 -90.33 49.88 -49.94
N ARG A 158 -90.79 49.35 -51.08
CA ARG A 158 -90.37 48.04 -51.58
C ARG A 158 -88.93 48.03 -52.08
N ASP A 159 -88.51 49.05 -52.83
CA ASP A 159 -87.15 49.21 -53.35
C ASP A 159 -86.15 49.37 -52.19
N ILE A 160 -86.44 50.25 -51.23
CA ILE A 160 -85.64 50.39 -50.00
C ILE A 160 -85.61 49.08 -49.20
N PHE A 161 -86.73 48.37 -49.10
CA PHE A 161 -86.80 47.09 -48.41
C PHE A 161 -85.93 46.02 -49.11
N GLU A 162 -86.01 45.91 -50.44
CA GLU A 162 -85.20 44.98 -51.23
C GLU A 162 -83.70 45.28 -51.12
N ASP A 163 -83.31 46.56 -51.23
CA ASP A 163 -81.91 46.99 -51.06
C ASP A 163 -81.40 46.76 -49.62
N THR A 164 -82.20 47.08 -48.61
CA THR A 164 -81.84 46.85 -47.20
C THR A 164 -81.68 45.36 -46.91
N VAL A 165 -82.57 44.52 -47.44
CA VAL A 165 -82.49 43.06 -47.32
C VAL A 165 -81.26 42.53 -48.06
N ALA A 166 -80.97 43.03 -49.26
CA ALA A 166 -79.78 42.64 -50.03
C ALA A 166 -78.48 43.00 -49.30
N GLU A 167 -78.39 44.20 -48.72
CA GLU A 167 -77.23 44.61 -47.92
C GLU A 167 -77.04 43.73 -46.69
N GLU A 168 -78.11 43.44 -45.94
CA GLU A 168 -78.05 42.56 -44.75
C GLU A 168 -77.65 41.13 -45.13
N VAL A 169 -78.17 40.58 -46.22
CA VAL A 169 -77.79 39.26 -46.73
C VAL A 169 -76.32 39.23 -47.14
N ILE A 170 -75.83 40.25 -47.86
CA ILE A 170 -74.42 40.35 -48.25
C ILE A 170 -73.51 40.47 -47.02
N LYS A 171 -73.88 41.29 -46.02
CA LYS A 171 -73.16 41.39 -44.74
C LYS A 171 -73.09 40.04 -44.03
N GLN A 172 -74.20 39.30 -43.98
CA GLN A 172 -74.24 37.95 -43.39
C GLN A 172 -73.35 36.95 -44.15
N ILE A 173 -73.35 36.97 -45.49
CA ILE A 173 -72.48 36.12 -46.31
C ILE A 173 -71.00 36.44 -46.08
N ILE A 174 -70.64 37.72 -46.06
CA ILE A 174 -69.26 38.17 -45.80
C ILE A 174 -68.81 37.73 -44.40
N SER A 175 -69.65 37.95 -43.39
CA SER A 175 -69.41 37.51 -42.00
C SER A 175 -69.17 36.00 -41.90
N LEU A 176 -70.03 35.19 -42.54
CA LEU A 176 -69.89 33.73 -42.57
C LEU A 176 -68.62 33.28 -43.29
N ASN A 177 -68.25 33.92 -44.40
CA ASN A 177 -67.02 33.59 -45.12
C ASN A 177 -65.76 33.93 -44.30
N MET A 178 -65.79 35.03 -43.53
CA MET A 178 -64.72 35.35 -42.57
C MET A 178 -64.65 34.32 -41.43
N GLU A 179 -65.79 33.88 -40.91
CA GLU A 179 -65.87 32.84 -39.88
C GLU A 179 -65.31 31.48 -40.38
N ILE A 180 -65.61 31.09 -41.62
CA ILE A 180 -65.05 29.89 -42.28
C ILE A 180 -63.54 30.01 -42.44
N LYS A 181 -63.05 31.14 -42.95
CA LYS A 181 -61.61 31.35 -43.15
C LYS A 181 -60.83 31.33 -41.83
N SER A 182 -61.38 31.96 -40.78
CA SER A 182 -60.81 31.90 -39.43
C SER A 182 -60.79 30.46 -38.91
N PHE A 183 -61.88 29.71 -39.07
CA PHE A 183 -61.93 28.31 -38.64
C PHE A 183 -60.90 27.42 -39.34
N GLU A 184 -60.72 27.59 -40.65
CA GLU A 184 -59.70 26.85 -41.41
C GLU A 184 -58.27 27.18 -40.95
N SER A 185 -57.99 28.46 -40.69
CA SER A 185 -56.71 28.93 -40.14
C SER A 185 -56.43 28.35 -38.74
N ASP A 186 -57.41 28.44 -37.83
CA ASP A 186 -57.30 27.93 -36.46
C ASP A 186 -57.06 26.40 -36.45
N LYS A 187 -57.70 25.68 -37.36
CA LYS A 187 -57.54 24.22 -37.51
C LYS A 187 -56.15 23.84 -38.01
N GLU A 188 -55.60 24.59 -38.98
CA GLU A 188 -54.25 24.34 -39.49
C GLU A 188 -53.19 24.61 -38.42
N GLU A 189 -53.33 25.70 -37.67
CA GLU A 189 -52.41 26.07 -36.59
C GLU A 189 -52.45 25.05 -35.44
N ALA A 190 -53.64 24.60 -35.01
CA ALA A 190 -53.79 23.55 -34.02
C ALA A 190 -53.12 22.23 -34.46
N GLY A 191 -53.24 21.88 -35.75
CA GLY A 191 -52.58 20.70 -36.31
C GLY A 191 -51.05 20.77 -36.28
N LYS A 192 -50.47 21.95 -36.58
CA LYS A 192 -49.01 22.19 -36.50
C LYS A 192 -48.50 22.10 -35.06
N LEU A 193 -49.17 22.78 -34.14
CA LEU A 193 -48.81 22.75 -32.71
C LEU A 193 -48.85 21.34 -32.13
N ARG A 194 -49.79 20.50 -32.57
CA ARG A 194 -49.85 19.08 -32.17
C ARG A 194 -48.62 18.30 -32.62
N ALA A 195 -48.25 18.45 -33.89
CA ALA A 195 -47.10 17.76 -34.47
C ALA A 195 -45.79 18.18 -33.78
N ASP A 196 -45.60 19.48 -33.53
CA ASP A 196 -44.42 20.01 -32.85
C ASP A 196 -44.31 19.52 -31.39
N LEU A 197 -45.45 19.38 -30.71
CA LEU A 197 -45.51 18.87 -29.34
C LEU A 197 -45.15 17.37 -29.27
N GLU A 198 -45.66 16.57 -30.20
CA GLU A 198 -45.32 15.14 -30.31
C GLU A 198 -43.82 14.93 -30.58
N GLU A 199 -43.21 15.73 -31.46
CA GLU A 199 -41.78 15.66 -31.76
C GLU A 199 -40.91 16.11 -30.56
N SER A 200 -41.35 17.16 -29.86
CA SER A 200 -40.70 17.63 -28.63
C SER A 200 -40.72 16.56 -27.53
N GLN A 201 -41.84 15.85 -27.36
CA GLN A 201 -41.96 14.75 -26.40
C GLN A 201 -41.04 13.57 -26.75
N LYS A 202 -40.94 13.22 -28.03
CA LYS A 202 -40.05 12.15 -28.52
C LYS A 202 -38.58 12.49 -28.28
N THR A 203 -38.19 13.74 -28.56
CA THR A 203 -36.83 14.24 -28.32
C THR A 203 -36.46 14.19 -26.84
N LEU A 204 -37.38 14.60 -25.97
CA LEU A 204 -37.20 14.57 -24.51
C LEU A 204 -36.96 13.14 -23.97
N LEU A 205 -37.74 12.17 -24.47
CA LEU A 205 -37.57 10.75 -24.09
C LEU A 205 -36.24 10.17 -24.57
N SER A 206 -35.82 10.50 -25.79
CA SER A 206 -34.51 10.08 -26.32
C SER A 206 -33.36 10.65 -25.49
N LEU A 207 -33.43 11.95 -25.15
CA LEU A 207 -32.41 12.61 -24.35
C LEU A 207 -32.29 11.98 -22.95
N LYS A 208 -33.41 11.65 -22.31
CA LYS A 208 -33.43 10.95 -21.03
C LYS A 208 -32.73 9.59 -21.10
N ALA A 209 -33.08 8.77 -22.11
CA ALA A 209 -32.49 7.44 -22.28
C ALA A 209 -30.97 7.50 -22.51
N ASP A 210 -30.48 8.48 -23.28
CA ASP A 210 -29.05 8.68 -23.53
C ASP A 210 -28.28 9.07 -22.25
N ILE A 211 -28.89 9.89 -21.40
CA ILE A 211 -28.29 10.30 -20.12
C ILE A 211 -28.21 9.09 -19.16
N ASP A 212 -29.28 8.30 -19.05
CA ASP A 212 -29.31 7.11 -18.21
C ASP A 212 -28.27 6.07 -18.66
N ARG A 213 -28.10 5.88 -19.98
CA ARG A 213 -27.04 5.02 -20.53
C ARG A 213 -25.66 5.50 -20.14
N LYS A 214 -25.35 6.80 -20.35
CA LYS A 214 -24.04 7.39 -19.99
C LYS A 214 -23.74 7.25 -18.49
N LYS A 215 -24.76 7.36 -17.63
CA LYS A 215 -24.62 7.15 -16.18
C LYS A 215 -24.25 5.70 -15.85
N ALA A 216 -24.94 4.73 -16.44
CA ALA A 216 -24.66 3.32 -16.22
C ALA A 216 -23.25 2.93 -16.70
N GLU A 217 -22.83 3.45 -17.86
CA GLU A 217 -21.49 3.27 -18.40
C GLU A 217 -20.41 3.82 -17.44
N ALA A 218 -20.58 5.06 -16.96
CA ALA A 218 -19.65 5.66 -16.00
C ALA A 218 -19.57 4.89 -14.67
N GLN A 219 -20.71 4.41 -14.15
CA GLN A 219 -20.76 3.62 -12.92
C GLN A 219 -20.05 2.26 -13.06
N ASN A 220 -20.22 1.59 -14.21
CA ASN A 220 -19.53 0.33 -14.50
C ASN A 220 -18.01 0.54 -14.62
N GLN A 221 -17.58 1.61 -15.30
CA GLN A 221 -16.16 1.97 -15.40
C GLN A 221 -15.56 2.25 -14.02
N TYR A 222 -16.27 2.98 -13.15
CA TYR A 222 -15.84 3.23 -11.77
C TYR A 222 -15.63 1.91 -10.99
N THR A 223 -16.58 0.98 -11.08
CA THR A 223 -16.53 -0.31 -10.35
C THR A 223 -15.35 -1.18 -10.81
N GLU A 224 -15.06 -1.21 -12.11
CA GLU A 224 -13.91 -1.96 -12.64
C GLU A 224 -12.56 -1.32 -12.26
N LEU A 225 -12.48 0.00 -12.23
CA LEU A 225 -11.29 0.72 -11.75
C LEU A 225 -11.04 0.48 -10.25
N GLU A 226 -12.10 0.37 -9.45
CA GLU A 226 -12.01 0.08 -8.02
C GLU A 226 -11.40 -1.30 -7.73
N LYS A 227 -11.84 -2.35 -8.43
CA LYS A 227 -11.27 -3.71 -8.31
C LYS A 227 -9.77 -3.72 -8.66
N LYS A 228 -9.38 -3.00 -9.72
CA LYS A 228 -7.96 -2.89 -10.12
C LYS A 228 -7.12 -2.18 -9.07
N SER A 229 -7.65 -1.11 -8.45
CA SER A 229 -6.97 -0.39 -7.37
C SER A 229 -6.65 -1.30 -6.17
N GLN A 230 -7.61 -2.12 -5.74
CA GLN A 230 -7.44 -3.04 -4.61
C GLN A 230 -6.36 -4.11 -4.89
N SER A 231 -6.35 -4.69 -6.09
CA SER A 231 -5.34 -5.67 -6.50
C SER A 231 -3.90 -5.12 -6.45
N TYR A 232 -3.71 -3.86 -6.81
CA TYR A 232 -2.39 -3.20 -6.75
C TYR A 232 -1.95 -2.90 -5.30
N GLU A 233 -2.88 -2.55 -4.41
CA GLU A 233 -2.58 -2.34 -2.98
C GLU A 233 -2.11 -3.64 -2.29
N GLU A 234 -2.75 -4.77 -2.59
CA GLU A 234 -2.33 -6.09 -2.08
C GLU A 234 -0.90 -6.46 -2.52
N THR A 235 -0.53 -6.09 -3.75
CA THR A 235 0.82 -6.35 -4.28
C THR A 235 1.88 -5.53 -3.55
N ILE A 236 1.59 -4.26 -3.23
CA ILE A 236 2.48 -3.40 -2.43
C ILE A 236 2.68 -3.97 -1.02
N ALA A 237 1.61 -4.44 -0.38
CA ALA A 237 1.68 -5.04 0.95
C ALA A 237 2.59 -6.28 0.99
N LYS A 238 2.52 -7.15 -0.03
CA LYS A 238 3.39 -8.33 -0.16
C LYS A 238 4.87 -7.96 -0.31
N LEU A 239 5.18 -6.92 -1.08
CA LEU A 239 6.57 -6.44 -1.24
C LEU A 239 7.13 -5.86 0.06
N SER A 240 6.34 -5.05 0.78
CA SER A 240 6.75 -4.50 2.08
C SER A 240 7.00 -5.59 3.12
N ALA A 241 6.17 -6.64 3.15
CA ALA A 241 6.37 -7.79 4.03
C ALA A 241 7.66 -8.56 3.71
N LEU A 242 8.02 -8.69 2.43
CA LEU A 242 9.28 -9.29 2.01
C LEU A 242 10.50 -8.46 2.47
N GLN A 243 10.42 -7.13 2.42
CA GLN A 243 11.51 -6.29 2.91
C GLN A 243 11.73 -6.44 4.42
N GLN A 244 10.64 -6.53 5.19
CA GLN A 244 10.71 -6.78 6.62
C GLN A 244 11.31 -8.16 6.93
N SER A 245 10.98 -9.19 6.14
CA SER A 245 11.55 -10.52 6.35
C SER A 245 13.05 -10.57 6.00
N VAL A 246 13.48 -9.87 4.94
CA VAL A 246 14.90 -9.72 4.58
C VAL A 246 15.67 -8.99 5.69
N LEU A 247 15.13 -7.86 6.16
CA LEU A 247 15.73 -7.11 7.27
C LEU A 247 15.84 -7.97 8.52
N ALA A 248 14.77 -8.64 8.93
CA ALA A 248 14.77 -9.49 10.12
C ALA A 248 15.81 -10.62 10.04
N ALA A 249 15.92 -11.27 8.87
CA ALA A 249 16.90 -12.33 8.66
C ALA A 249 18.35 -11.82 8.58
N LYS A 250 18.60 -10.60 8.12
CA LYS A 250 19.96 -10.01 8.04
C LYS A 250 20.38 -9.25 9.30
N SER A 251 19.45 -8.63 10.01
CA SER A 251 19.71 -7.93 11.27
C SER A 251 20.00 -8.89 12.42
N GLY A 252 19.52 -10.13 12.33
CA GLY A 252 19.76 -11.20 13.30
C GLY A 252 19.07 -10.92 14.64
N SER A 253 18.00 -11.63 14.95
CA SER A 253 17.23 -11.47 16.19
C SER A 253 17.85 -12.17 17.41
N GLU A 254 19.06 -12.74 17.29
CA GLU A 254 19.68 -13.61 18.30
C GLU A 254 20.98 -13.01 18.83
N SER A 255 21.00 -12.72 20.13
CA SER A 255 22.21 -12.37 20.88
C SER A 255 23.08 -13.60 21.11
N GLY A 256 24.26 -13.61 20.49
CA GLY A 256 25.22 -14.73 20.64
C GLY A 256 25.78 -14.82 22.06
N SER A 257 25.79 -16.04 22.61
CA SER A 257 26.54 -16.40 23.83
C SER A 257 27.91 -16.98 23.44
N VAL A 258 28.93 -16.76 24.27
CA VAL A 258 30.33 -17.16 24.00
C VAL A 258 30.59 -18.67 24.23
N GLY A 259 29.64 -19.40 24.81
CA GLY A 259 29.87 -20.73 25.40
C GLY A 259 30.62 -21.73 24.51
N ASP A 260 31.62 -22.42 25.10
CA ASP A 260 32.51 -23.52 24.65
C ASP A 260 32.78 -23.69 23.14
N TYR A 261 32.60 -22.64 22.36
CA TYR A 261 32.87 -22.55 20.95
C TYR A 261 34.30 -22.04 20.79
N GLU A 262 35.17 -22.84 20.17
CA GLU A 262 36.49 -22.40 19.76
C GLU A 262 36.33 -21.49 18.55
N PRO A 263 36.53 -20.17 18.70
CA PRO A 263 36.16 -19.28 17.64
C PRO A 263 37.19 -19.33 16.51
N PRO A 264 36.76 -19.26 15.24
CA PRO A 264 37.68 -19.17 14.12
C PRO A 264 38.57 -17.93 14.32
N LYS A 265 39.89 -18.10 14.14
CA LYS A 265 40.84 -16.98 14.14
C LYS A 265 40.34 -15.94 13.15
N ALA A 266 39.99 -14.76 13.66
CA ALA A 266 39.37 -13.65 12.95
C ALA A 266 40.35 -12.96 11.97
N ALA A 267 40.87 -13.70 11.00
CA ALA A 267 41.49 -13.12 9.82
C ALA A 267 40.43 -13.10 8.73
N LEU A 268 40.08 -11.89 8.26
CA LEU A 268 39.31 -11.76 7.02
C LEU A 268 40.09 -12.49 5.92
N PRO A 269 39.46 -13.39 5.14
CA PRO A 269 40.13 -14.06 4.04
C PRO A 269 40.71 -13.01 3.08
N SER A 270 41.81 -13.29 2.37
CA SER A 270 42.28 -12.34 1.36
C SER A 270 41.22 -12.16 0.25
N PRO A 271 40.96 -10.93 -0.21
CA PRO A 271 40.00 -10.72 -1.29
C PRO A 271 40.50 -11.41 -2.56
N LYS A 272 39.57 -11.99 -3.32
CA LYS A 272 39.87 -12.70 -4.58
C LYS A 272 39.95 -11.76 -5.79
N PHE A 273 39.63 -10.49 -5.60
CA PHE A 273 39.58 -9.45 -6.61
C PHE A 273 39.98 -8.10 -5.99
N SER A 274 40.30 -7.12 -6.83
CA SER A 274 40.62 -5.75 -6.40
C SER A 274 40.06 -4.75 -7.43
N PRO A 275 39.51 -3.60 -6.99
CA PRO A 275 39.28 -3.23 -5.59
C PRO A 275 38.19 -4.09 -4.94
N ALA A 276 38.33 -4.38 -3.64
CA ALA A 276 37.36 -5.15 -2.87
C ALA A 276 36.84 -4.36 -1.69
N PHE A 277 35.52 -4.23 -1.59
CA PHE A 277 34.87 -3.55 -0.48
C PHE A 277 34.40 -4.56 0.56
N VAL A 278 34.48 -4.22 1.84
CA VAL A 278 33.95 -5.07 2.91
C VAL A 278 33.33 -4.20 3.99
N ALA A 279 32.13 -4.57 4.42
CA ALA A 279 31.51 -3.98 5.59
C ALA A 279 31.82 -4.84 6.82
N ILE A 280 32.37 -4.21 7.85
CA ILE A 280 32.88 -4.88 9.03
C ILE A 280 32.15 -4.32 10.24
N SER A 281 31.47 -5.19 10.97
CA SER A 281 30.84 -4.83 12.24
C SER A 281 31.87 -4.91 13.36
N TYR A 282 31.87 -3.89 14.21
CA TYR A 282 32.65 -3.88 15.43
C TYR A 282 31.88 -4.56 16.54
N GLY A 283 31.47 -5.82 16.38
CA GLY A 283 30.64 -6.49 17.37
C GLY A 283 29.58 -7.44 16.80
N ALA A 284 28.92 -8.11 17.73
CA ALA A 284 27.80 -9.00 17.52
C ALA A 284 26.46 -8.25 17.70
N TYR A 285 25.34 -8.91 17.41
CA TYR A 285 24.02 -8.36 17.79
C TYR A 285 23.93 -8.32 19.32
N THR A 286 24.10 -7.13 19.90
CA THR A 286 24.04 -6.93 21.35
C THR A 286 23.22 -5.70 21.71
N HIS A 287 22.72 -5.67 22.94
CA HIS A 287 21.92 -4.56 23.45
C HIS A 287 22.77 -3.41 24.01
N TYR A 288 24.11 -3.48 23.97
CA TYR A 288 25.06 -2.50 24.54
C TYR A 288 24.84 -2.16 26.02
N LYS A 289 24.06 -2.96 26.76
CA LYS A 289 23.73 -2.70 28.17
C LYS A 289 24.49 -3.66 29.07
N GLY A 290 25.09 -3.14 30.13
CA GLY A 290 25.78 -3.93 31.13
C GLY A 290 27.11 -4.51 30.63
N MET A 291 27.48 -5.67 31.13
CA MET A 291 28.86 -6.18 31.01
C MET A 291 29.14 -6.88 29.68
N SER A 292 30.23 -6.50 29.02
CA SER A 292 30.80 -7.30 27.94
C SER A 292 31.64 -8.45 28.50
N GLN A 293 31.39 -9.68 28.05
CA GLN A 293 32.13 -10.86 28.50
C GLN A 293 33.60 -10.79 28.06
N TYR A 294 33.87 -10.45 26.80
CA TYR A 294 35.25 -10.25 26.34
C TYR A 294 35.89 -8.98 26.88
N GLY A 295 35.11 -7.93 27.14
CA GLY A 295 35.63 -6.73 27.79
C GLY A 295 36.05 -7.01 29.23
N ALA A 296 35.25 -7.77 29.99
CA ALA A 296 35.58 -8.24 31.33
C ALA A 296 36.82 -9.14 31.34
N LYS A 297 36.94 -10.05 30.35
CA LYS A 297 38.16 -10.83 30.13
C LYS A 297 39.37 -9.91 29.93
N GLY A 298 39.28 -8.96 29.00
CA GLY A 298 40.39 -8.05 28.69
C GLY A 298 40.79 -7.17 29.89
N ARG A 299 39.83 -6.72 30.69
CA ARG A 299 40.08 -5.99 31.93
C ARG A 299 40.77 -6.86 32.98
N ALA A 300 40.33 -8.10 33.14
CA ALA A 300 40.99 -9.05 34.05
C ALA A 300 42.43 -9.38 33.62
N GLU A 301 42.67 -9.56 32.32
CA GLU A 301 44.01 -9.73 31.74
C GLU A 301 44.89 -8.49 31.95
N ASP A 302 44.29 -7.31 32.10
CA ASP A 302 44.95 -6.04 32.43
C ASP A 302 45.15 -5.85 33.95
N GLY A 303 44.86 -6.87 34.75
CA GLY A 303 45.05 -6.88 36.21
C GLY A 303 43.90 -6.26 37.02
N LYS A 304 42.74 -6.01 36.42
CA LYS A 304 41.55 -5.55 37.16
C LYS A 304 40.89 -6.71 37.90
N ASP A 305 40.57 -6.50 39.17
CA ASP A 305 39.80 -7.47 39.94
C ASP A 305 38.31 -7.43 39.56
N TYR A 306 37.54 -8.42 40.04
CA TYR A 306 36.11 -8.48 39.72
C TYR A 306 35.31 -7.27 40.24
N LYS A 307 35.77 -6.58 41.29
CA LYS A 307 35.08 -5.40 41.84
C LYS A 307 35.27 -4.21 40.92
N ASP A 308 36.48 -3.99 40.42
CA ASP A 308 36.80 -2.96 39.44
C ASP A 308 36.03 -3.18 38.13
N ILE A 309 35.96 -4.44 37.66
CA ILE A 309 35.22 -4.83 36.46
C ILE A 309 33.73 -4.50 36.63
N LEU A 310 33.10 -4.96 37.71
CA LEU A 310 31.67 -4.73 37.95
C LEU A 310 31.35 -3.26 38.19
N LYS A 311 32.23 -2.55 38.91
CA LYS A 311 32.09 -1.11 39.11
C LYS A 311 32.10 -0.35 37.80
N PHE A 312 32.94 -0.73 36.85
CA PHE A 312 32.95 -0.12 35.52
C PHE A 312 31.63 -0.39 34.77
N TYR A 313 31.17 -1.64 34.68
CA TYR A 313 30.02 -2.02 33.83
C TYR A 313 28.64 -1.72 34.41
N TYR A 314 28.54 -1.53 35.72
CA TYR A 314 27.25 -1.32 36.39
C TYR A 314 27.20 -0.05 37.22
N ASN A 315 28.29 0.74 37.22
CA ASN A 315 28.46 1.97 38.00
C ASN A 315 28.11 1.78 39.50
N THR A 316 28.33 0.58 40.02
CA THR A 316 27.97 0.20 41.39
C THR A 316 28.97 -0.79 41.97
N GLY A 317 29.06 -0.81 43.29
CA GLY A 317 29.86 -1.78 44.03
C GLY A 317 29.18 -3.15 44.12
N VAL A 318 29.78 -4.00 44.94
CA VAL A 318 29.19 -5.29 45.33
C VAL A 318 28.85 -5.27 46.80
N LYS A 319 27.77 -5.97 47.18
CA LYS A 319 27.39 -6.18 48.58
C LYS A 319 27.10 -7.64 48.85
N LYS A 320 27.28 -8.03 50.12
CA LYS A 320 26.87 -9.33 50.62
C LYS A 320 25.42 -9.28 51.08
N VAL A 321 24.61 -10.26 50.69
CA VAL A 321 23.20 -10.37 51.08
C VAL A 321 23.01 -11.61 51.94
N ASN A 322 22.34 -11.45 53.07
CA ASN A 322 22.09 -12.55 54.02
C ASN A 322 20.79 -13.30 53.71
N ASP A 323 19.81 -12.63 53.12
CA ASP A 323 18.52 -13.21 52.72
C ASP A 323 18.54 -13.62 51.24
N PHE A 324 19.15 -14.77 50.98
CA PHE A 324 19.22 -15.36 49.64
C PHE A 324 18.14 -16.44 49.49
N PRO A 325 17.29 -16.38 48.45
CA PRO A 325 16.30 -17.42 48.22
C PRO A 325 17.01 -18.75 47.93
N SER A 326 16.58 -19.82 48.62
CA SER A 326 17.16 -21.15 48.46
C SER A 326 16.81 -21.78 47.11
N LYS A 327 15.65 -21.43 46.54
CA LYS A 327 15.18 -21.95 45.26
C LYS A 327 14.69 -20.84 44.32
N ILE A 328 14.89 -21.06 43.02
CA ILE A 328 14.44 -20.16 41.95
C ILE A 328 13.67 -20.93 40.89
N SER A 329 12.68 -20.27 40.28
CA SER A 329 11.88 -20.85 39.20
C SER A 329 12.59 -20.65 37.86
N VAL A 330 12.90 -21.75 37.17
CA VAL A 330 13.58 -21.76 35.88
C VAL A 330 12.70 -22.47 34.85
N SER A 331 12.48 -21.81 33.70
CA SER A 331 11.63 -22.32 32.62
C SER A 331 12.18 -23.64 32.08
N GLY A 332 11.32 -24.65 31.96
CA GLY A 332 11.71 -26.00 31.51
C GLY A 332 12.38 -26.90 32.58
N TYR A 333 12.74 -26.37 33.75
CA TYR A 333 13.42 -27.12 34.81
C TYR A 333 12.75 -27.03 36.20
N GLY A 334 11.74 -26.18 36.36
CA GLY A 334 11.00 -26.03 37.62
C GLY A 334 11.77 -25.26 38.68
N LYS A 335 11.59 -25.61 39.96
CA LYS A 335 12.29 -24.95 41.08
C LYS A 335 13.67 -25.58 41.30
N LEU A 336 14.73 -24.86 40.97
CA LEU A 336 16.12 -25.28 41.16
C LEU A 336 16.73 -24.63 42.40
N ASP A 337 17.72 -25.28 43.00
CA ASP A 337 18.58 -24.65 44.01
C ASP A 337 19.35 -23.47 43.36
N PHE A 338 19.43 -22.36 44.08
CA PHE A 338 20.02 -21.12 43.54
C PHE A 338 21.49 -21.33 43.15
N GLN A 339 22.27 -21.98 44.01
CA GLN A 339 23.70 -22.19 43.78
C GLN A 339 23.92 -23.19 42.64
N TYR A 340 23.11 -24.25 42.60
CA TYR A 340 23.09 -25.22 41.51
C TYR A 340 22.80 -24.57 40.15
N TYR A 341 21.87 -23.62 40.11
CA TYR A 341 21.59 -22.85 38.89
C TYR A 341 22.83 -22.08 38.40
N LEU A 342 23.54 -21.39 39.30
CA LEU A 342 24.74 -20.63 38.95
C LEU A 342 25.87 -21.53 38.41
N TYR A 343 26.02 -22.76 38.94
CA TYR A 343 26.98 -23.72 38.38
C TYR A 343 26.68 -24.07 36.92
N GLY A 344 25.41 -24.05 36.53
CA GLY A 344 24.97 -24.37 35.17
C GLY A 344 25.06 -23.24 34.15
N ILE A 345 25.45 -22.03 34.53
CA ILE A 345 25.60 -20.92 33.58
C ILE A 345 26.73 -21.23 32.60
N ALA A 346 26.40 -21.40 31.33
CA ALA A 346 27.27 -21.97 30.30
C ALA A 346 27.65 -20.95 29.22
N GLU A 347 28.12 -19.78 29.63
CA GLU A 347 28.38 -18.68 28.69
C GLU A 347 29.84 -18.27 28.56
N MET A 348 30.64 -18.35 29.62
CA MET A 348 32.08 -18.07 29.56
C MET A 348 32.90 -19.36 29.67
N PRO A 349 33.93 -19.52 28.82
CA PRO A 349 34.90 -20.62 28.95
C PRO A 349 35.57 -20.60 30.32
N SER A 350 35.70 -21.78 30.94
CA SER A 350 36.27 -21.88 32.30
C SER A 350 37.79 -21.66 32.33
N SER A 351 38.45 -21.57 31.17
CA SER A 351 39.87 -21.22 31.02
C SER A 351 40.14 -19.72 31.16
N TRP A 352 39.11 -18.88 31.20
CA TRP A 352 39.27 -17.43 31.30
C TRP A 352 39.73 -16.99 32.69
N PRO A 353 40.28 -15.77 32.82
CA PRO A 353 40.78 -15.25 34.10
C PRO A 353 39.74 -15.34 35.23
N SER A 354 40.19 -15.69 36.44
CA SER A 354 39.31 -15.92 37.59
C SER A 354 38.42 -14.70 37.89
N ASP A 355 38.95 -13.48 37.80
CA ASP A 355 38.18 -12.27 38.07
C ASP A 355 37.09 -11.98 37.04
N ALA A 356 37.29 -12.35 35.77
CA ALA A 356 36.25 -12.28 34.75
C ALA A 356 35.12 -13.29 35.06
N LEU A 357 35.47 -14.52 35.47
CA LEU A 357 34.48 -15.53 35.88
C LEU A 357 33.70 -15.10 37.12
N LYS A 358 34.37 -14.48 38.11
CA LYS A 358 33.74 -13.94 39.32
C LYS A 358 32.78 -12.79 38.98
N ALA A 359 33.17 -11.89 38.08
CA ALA A 359 32.30 -10.81 37.62
C ALA A 359 31.01 -11.37 36.97
N GLN A 360 31.13 -12.35 36.07
CA GLN A 360 29.96 -13.00 35.46
C GLN A 360 29.11 -13.73 36.49
N ALA A 361 29.71 -14.44 37.45
CA ALA A 361 28.98 -15.13 38.50
C ALA A 361 28.16 -14.15 39.36
N ILE A 362 28.71 -12.99 39.71
CA ILE A 362 27.99 -11.95 40.48
C ILE A 362 26.90 -11.28 39.64
N ALA A 363 27.17 -10.96 38.37
CA ALA A 363 26.17 -10.40 37.47
C ALA A 363 24.99 -11.38 37.29
N ALA A 364 25.29 -12.64 36.98
CA ALA A 364 24.30 -13.70 36.86
C ALA A 364 23.49 -13.91 38.16
N ARG A 365 24.17 -13.89 39.32
CA ARG A 365 23.53 -13.98 40.63
C ARG A 365 22.61 -12.81 40.90
N THR A 366 23.02 -11.59 40.55
CA THR A 366 22.19 -10.38 40.74
C THR A 366 20.93 -10.44 39.89
N TYR A 367 21.04 -10.88 38.63
CA TYR A 367 19.90 -11.07 37.74
C TYR A 367 18.92 -12.10 38.30
N ALA A 368 19.40 -13.29 38.65
CA ALA A 368 18.56 -14.35 39.22
C ALA A 368 17.94 -13.95 40.56
N TYR A 369 18.65 -13.19 41.39
CA TYR A 369 18.15 -12.66 42.66
C TYR A 369 17.00 -11.67 42.47
N ALA A 370 17.12 -10.74 41.51
CA ALA A 370 16.06 -9.79 41.19
C ALA A 370 14.79 -10.51 40.67
N TYR A 371 14.96 -11.51 39.80
CA TYR A 371 13.85 -12.31 39.29
C TYR A 371 13.16 -13.11 40.40
N ALA A 372 13.93 -13.75 41.27
CA ALA A 372 13.41 -14.50 42.42
C ALA A 372 12.60 -13.60 43.37
N LYS A 373 13.09 -12.40 43.70
CA LYS A 373 12.36 -11.42 44.52
C LYS A 373 11.05 -10.96 43.89
N SER A 374 11.03 -10.83 42.57
CA SER A 374 9.82 -10.46 41.83
C SER A 374 8.84 -11.62 41.59
N GLY A 375 9.17 -12.84 42.04
CA GLY A 375 8.36 -14.04 41.81
C GLY A 375 8.32 -14.51 40.34
N LYS A 376 9.21 -13.99 39.48
CA LYS A 376 9.23 -14.29 38.04
C LYS A 376 10.08 -15.52 37.74
N THR A 377 9.68 -16.25 36.70
CA THR A 377 10.42 -17.40 36.17
C THR A 377 11.52 -16.95 35.22
N ILE A 378 12.74 -17.48 35.38
CA ILE A 378 13.90 -17.17 34.53
C ILE A 378 13.84 -18.05 33.27
N CYS A 379 13.98 -17.47 32.08
CA CYS A 379 14.09 -18.23 30.84
C CYS A 379 15.52 -18.78 30.64
N THR A 380 15.69 -19.88 29.90
CA THR A 380 16.98 -20.57 29.71
C THR A 380 17.62 -20.35 28.35
N THR A 381 17.05 -19.44 27.55
CA THR A 381 17.55 -19.08 26.23
C THR A 381 18.50 -17.88 26.31
N GLN A 382 19.15 -17.55 25.18
CA GLN A 382 19.99 -16.36 25.00
C GLN A 382 19.26 -15.02 25.28
N ALA A 383 17.93 -15.04 25.45
CA ALA A 383 17.14 -13.89 25.85
C ALA A 383 17.20 -13.59 27.37
N CYS A 384 17.61 -14.57 28.20
CA CYS A 384 17.84 -14.39 29.63
C CYS A 384 19.27 -14.82 29.99
N GLN A 385 19.46 -16.10 30.32
CA GLN A 385 20.76 -16.68 30.67
C GLN A 385 20.80 -18.12 30.19
N VAL A 386 21.89 -18.53 29.54
CA VAL A 386 22.00 -19.91 29.03
C VAL A 386 22.34 -20.84 30.18
N PHE A 387 21.38 -21.69 30.55
CA PHE A 387 21.53 -22.69 31.60
C PHE A 387 21.71 -24.09 31.01
N SER A 388 22.76 -24.79 31.47
CA SER A 388 23.05 -26.18 31.13
C SER A 388 22.96 -27.07 32.37
N SER A 389 22.01 -28.01 32.36
CA SER A 389 21.84 -28.96 33.45
C SER A 389 23.00 -29.96 33.57
N SER A 390 23.70 -30.26 32.47
CA SER A 390 24.90 -31.12 32.49
C SER A 390 26.08 -30.41 33.14
N LYS A 391 26.29 -29.13 32.81
CA LYS A 391 27.31 -28.29 33.46
C LYS A 391 27.01 -28.08 34.95
N ALA A 392 25.75 -27.91 35.32
CA ALA A 392 25.36 -27.78 36.73
C ALA A 392 25.70 -29.02 37.57
N LYS A 393 25.56 -30.22 36.99
CA LYS A 393 25.91 -31.50 37.67
C LYS A 393 27.42 -31.66 37.83
N ASN A 394 28.19 -31.30 36.79
CA ASN A 394 29.64 -31.45 36.76
C ASN A 394 30.31 -30.13 36.35
N PRO A 395 30.31 -29.09 37.21
CA PRO A 395 30.84 -27.79 36.83
C PRO A 395 32.38 -27.83 36.75
N PRO A 396 32.98 -27.20 35.73
CA PRO A 396 34.42 -27.04 35.66
C PRO A 396 34.98 -26.38 36.93
N SER A 397 36.14 -26.85 37.39
CA SER A 397 36.71 -26.47 38.70
C SER A 397 36.89 -24.96 38.86
N ALA A 398 37.40 -24.27 37.83
CA ALA A 398 37.60 -22.82 37.83
C ALA A 398 36.27 -22.04 37.91
N TRP A 399 35.24 -22.46 37.18
CA TRP A 399 33.91 -21.86 37.24
C TRP A 399 33.27 -22.08 38.62
N LYS A 400 33.27 -23.34 39.10
CA LYS A 400 32.76 -23.69 40.43
C LYS A 400 33.43 -22.83 41.51
N LYS A 401 34.76 -22.70 41.46
CA LYS A 401 35.52 -21.87 42.40
C LYS A 401 35.09 -20.39 42.34
N ALA A 402 34.91 -19.81 41.14
CA ALA A 402 34.46 -18.42 41.02
C ALA A 402 33.05 -18.19 41.60
N VAL A 403 32.14 -19.15 41.39
CA VAL A 403 30.78 -19.10 41.96
C VAL A 403 30.82 -19.26 43.49
N ASP A 404 31.68 -20.13 44.01
CA ASP A 404 31.84 -20.37 45.45
C ASP A 404 32.52 -19.20 46.17
N ASP A 405 33.61 -18.67 45.62
CA ASP A 405 34.36 -17.53 46.15
C ASP A 405 33.48 -16.26 46.26
N THR A 406 32.46 -16.15 45.41
CA THR A 406 31.54 -15.01 45.35
C THR A 406 30.19 -15.29 46.02
N LYS A 407 30.08 -16.35 46.82
CA LYS A 407 28.82 -16.76 47.44
C LYS A 407 28.16 -15.61 48.20
N SER A 408 26.86 -15.44 47.97
CA SER A 408 26.04 -14.38 48.58
C SER A 408 26.44 -12.94 48.20
N VAL A 409 27.31 -12.74 47.21
CA VAL A 409 27.70 -11.41 46.71
C VAL A 409 26.91 -11.05 45.47
N VAL A 410 26.24 -9.90 45.49
CA VAL A 410 25.48 -9.30 44.38
C VAL A 410 25.95 -7.87 44.13
N LEU A 411 25.57 -7.29 43.00
CA LEU A 411 25.71 -5.86 42.77
C LEU A 411 24.89 -5.07 43.80
N ASP A 412 25.41 -3.92 44.21
CA ASP A 412 24.67 -3.00 45.08
C ASP A 412 23.67 -2.16 44.28
N GLY A 413 22.57 -1.77 44.92
CA GLY A 413 21.45 -1.08 44.30
C GLY A 413 20.50 -1.97 43.48
N SER A 414 19.51 -1.32 42.87
CA SER A 414 18.52 -1.97 41.99
C SER A 414 19.01 -1.94 40.53
N VAL A 415 20.06 -2.71 40.23
CA VAL A 415 20.64 -2.79 38.88
C VAL A 415 20.22 -4.09 38.19
N THR A 416 19.75 -3.97 36.95
CA THR A 416 19.52 -5.15 36.09
C THR A 416 20.83 -5.56 35.44
N ALA A 417 21.40 -6.66 35.92
CA ALA A 417 22.71 -7.14 35.52
C ALA A 417 22.71 -7.85 34.16
N TYR A 418 22.43 -7.12 33.08
CA TYR A 418 22.58 -7.62 31.72
C TYR A 418 24.06 -7.81 31.37
N TYR A 419 24.35 -8.78 30.52
CA TYR A 419 25.67 -8.99 29.95
C TYR A 419 25.54 -9.55 28.53
N SER A 420 26.57 -9.41 27.70
CA SER A 420 26.60 -9.93 26.34
C SER A 420 28.01 -10.31 25.91
N ALA A 421 28.16 -11.06 24.82
CA ALA A 421 29.45 -11.54 24.34
C ALA A 421 30.44 -10.40 24.03
N THR A 422 30.06 -9.47 23.14
CA THR A 422 30.95 -8.44 22.60
C THR A 422 30.10 -7.27 22.10
N THR A 423 30.39 -6.06 22.56
CA THR A 423 29.62 -4.83 22.35
C THR A 423 30.29 -3.83 21.40
N GLY A 424 31.46 -4.17 20.86
CA GLY A 424 32.27 -3.23 20.06
C GLY A 424 33.12 -2.28 20.87
N GLY A 425 33.20 -2.54 22.18
CA GLY A 425 33.90 -1.69 23.13
C GLY A 425 33.12 -0.43 23.51
N TYR A 426 31.80 -0.35 23.27
CA TYR A 426 30.96 0.75 23.75
C TYR A 426 29.78 0.22 24.56
N ILE A 427 29.56 0.77 25.75
CA ILE A 427 28.44 0.41 26.63
C ILE A 427 27.53 1.61 26.85
N GLU A 428 26.23 1.42 26.62
CA GLU A 428 25.19 2.41 26.85
C GLU A 428 25.17 2.84 28.32
N SER A 429 25.18 4.15 28.57
CA SER A 429 25.32 4.81 29.89
C SER A 429 26.73 4.85 30.49
N ILE A 430 27.74 4.23 29.88
CA ILE A 430 29.12 4.23 30.39
C ILE A 430 30.09 4.87 29.39
N GLY A 431 30.00 4.51 28.12
CA GLY A 431 30.88 4.97 27.06
C GLY A 431 31.89 3.89 26.62
N TRP A 432 33.06 4.34 26.17
CA TRP A 432 34.09 3.48 25.58
C TRP A 432 34.86 2.66 26.62
N ASP A 433 34.91 1.34 26.40
CA ASP A 433 35.67 0.36 27.17
C ASP A 433 37.04 0.10 26.55
N VAL A 434 37.94 1.06 26.71
CA VAL A 434 39.21 1.11 26.00
C VAL A 434 40.40 1.39 26.92
N LYS A 435 41.56 0.85 26.56
CA LYS A 435 42.89 1.23 27.04
C LYS A 435 43.65 1.85 25.87
N GLY A 436 43.71 3.17 25.82
CA GLY A 436 44.24 3.92 24.68
C GLY A 436 43.15 4.30 23.68
N SER A 437 43.45 4.28 22.38
CA SER A 437 42.53 4.70 21.32
C SER A 437 41.69 3.54 20.78
N TRP A 438 40.37 3.73 20.68
CA TRP A 438 39.52 2.85 19.88
C TRP A 438 39.93 2.90 18.39
N PRO A 439 39.83 1.81 17.60
CA PRO A 439 39.39 0.46 17.98
C PRO A 439 40.49 -0.42 18.60
N ASN A 440 41.77 -0.05 18.48
CA ASN A 440 42.89 -0.89 18.88
C ASN A 440 43.02 -1.10 20.40
N GLY A 441 42.64 -0.10 21.18
CA GLY A 441 42.66 -0.11 22.63
C GLY A 441 41.45 -0.80 23.27
N ALA A 442 40.44 -1.19 22.51
CA ALA A 442 39.24 -1.82 23.07
C ALA A 442 39.59 -3.11 23.82
N TYR A 443 39.11 -3.25 25.06
CA TYR A 443 39.43 -4.42 25.89
C TYR A 443 38.95 -5.72 25.25
N GLU A 444 37.81 -5.69 24.55
CA GLU A 444 37.29 -6.83 23.77
C GLU A 444 38.25 -7.28 22.66
N LYS A 445 38.88 -6.33 21.94
CA LYS A 445 39.87 -6.62 20.90
C LYS A 445 41.14 -7.19 21.50
N ARG A 446 41.63 -6.58 22.59
CA ARG A 446 42.83 -7.04 23.31
C ARG A 446 42.65 -8.45 23.88
N ALA A 447 41.44 -8.78 24.33
CA ALA A 447 41.05 -10.11 24.80
C ALA A 447 40.88 -11.14 23.66
N GLY A 448 41.07 -10.74 22.40
CA GLY A 448 40.94 -11.60 21.23
C GLY A 448 39.50 -11.98 20.92
N SER A 449 38.54 -11.07 21.09
CA SER A 449 37.16 -11.35 20.68
C SER A 449 37.08 -11.62 19.18
N PRO A 450 36.55 -12.79 18.77
CA PRO A 450 36.38 -13.14 17.37
C PRO A 450 35.21 -12.40 16.70
N TRP A 451 34.39 -11.73 17.50
CA TRP A 451 33.23 -10.96 17.06
C TRP A 451 33.50 -9.45 17.07
N PHE A 452 34.61 -8.99 17.66
CA PHE A 452 34.92 -7.55 17.75
C PHE A 452 35.19 -6.92 16.38
N TYR A 453 35.67 -7.69 15.42
CA TYR A 453 35.97 -7.18 14.08
C TYR A 453 35.61 -8.24 13.05
N LYS A 454 34.34 -8.23 12.63
CA LYS A 454 33.80 -9.32 11.82
C LYS A 454 32.97 -8.80 10.65
N ALA A 455 33.30 -9.29 9.46
CA ALA A 455 32.46 -9.14 8.29
C ALA A 455 31.45 -10.29 8.26
N TRP A 456 30.16 -9.96 8.28
CA TRP A 456 29.09 -10.95 8.35
C TRP A 456 28.61 -11.30 6.95
N TYR A 457 28.59 -12.60 6.62
CA TYR A 457 28.10 -13.12 5.34
C TYR A 457 27.38 -14.48 5.48
N THR A 458 27.07 -14.89 6.71
CA THR A 458 26.27 -16.08 7.04
C THR A 458 24.93 -15.68 7.64
N LYS A 459 23.91 -16.51 7.44
CA LYS A 459 22.53 -16.27 7.90
C LYS A 459 22.45 -15.94 9.38
N SER A 460 23.03 -16.77 10.24
CA SER A 460 23.04 -16.54 11.69
C SER A 460 24.33 -17.05 12.33
N TYR A 461 24.39 -17.03 13.67
CA TYR A 461 25.46 -17.68 14.43
C TYR A 461 25.43 -19.20 14.28
N ASN A 462 24.23 -19.75 14.15
CA ASN A 462 23.96 -21.19 14.16
C ASN A 462 23.70 -21.77 12.76
N ASP A 463 23.53 -20.91 11.77
CA ASP A 463 23.32 -21.27 10.36
C ASP A 463 24.41 -20.61 9.51
N SER A 464 25.35 -21.44 9.05
CA SER A 464 26.49 -21.05 8.22
C SER A 464 26.14 -20.90 6.73
N SER A 465 24.86 -21.01 6.35
CA SER A 465 24.42 -20.73 4.99
C SER A 465 24.82 -19.31 4.57
N THR A 466 25.46 -19.19 3.42
CA THR A 466 25.98 -17.94 2.87
C THR A 466 25.15 -17.39 1.71
N CYS A 467 24.11 -18.12 1.31
CA CYS A 467 23.30 -17.79 0.14
C CYS A 467 24.16 -17.62 -1.13
N GLY A 468 25.01 -18.61 -1.42
CA GLY A 468 25.82 -18.64 -2.64
C GLY A 468 27.09 -17.78 -2.64
N ARG A 469 27.39 -17.07 -1.54
CA ARG A 469 28.65 -16.31 -1.39
C ARG A 469 29.76 -17.17 -0.78
N SER A 470 30.99 -17.03 -1.29
CA SER A 470 32.17 -17.66 -0.67
C SER A 470 32.87 -16.80 0.36
N ASP A 471 32.66 -15.49 0.33
CA ASP A 471 33.40 -14.49 1.10
C ASP A 471 32.55 -13.22 1.31
N PRO A 472 32.94 -12.35 2.26
CA PRO A 472 32.20 -11.14 2.60
C PRO A 472 32.52 -9.92 1.73
N TYR A 473 33.36 -10.07 0.69
CA TYR A 473 33.79 -8.94 -0.13
C TYR A 473 32.74 -8.58 -1.16
N LEU A 474 32.67 -7.31 -1.53
CA LEU A 474 31.84 -6.74 -2.57
C LEU A 474 32.73 -6.17 -3.67
N THR A 475 32.39 -6.43 -4.93
CA THR A 475 33.07 -5.76 -6.05
C THR A 475 32.74 -4.26 -6.04
N GLU A 476 33.52 -3.46 -6.78
CA GLU A 476 33.21 -2.02 -6.95
C GLU A 476 31.82 -1.81 -7.54
N GLU A 477 31.45 -2.64 -8.52
CA GLU A 477 30.13 -2.63 -9.12
C GLU A 477 29.02 -2.95 -8.09
N GLU A 478 29.23 -3.94 -7.22
CA GLU A 478 28.28 -4.28 -6.15
C GLU A 478 28.17 -3.16 -5.10
N MET A 479 29.27 -2.47 -4.78
CA MET A 479 29.24 -1.34 -3.85
C MET A 479 28.59 -0.10 -4.48
N ALA A 480 28.91 0.20 -5.74
CA ALA A 480 28.28 1.29 -6.50
C ALA A 480 26.76 1.08 -6.62
N ASP A 481 26.32 -0.16 -6.86
CA ASP A 481 24.91 -0.54 -6.82
C ASP A 481 24.24 -0.27 -5.46
N ILE A 482 24.93 -0.51 -4.35
CA ILE A 482 24.42 -0.14 -3.01
C ILE A 482 24.31 1.38 -2.87
N LEU A 483 25.28 2.16 -3.35
CA LEU A 483 25.19 3.63 -3.33
C LEU A 483 24.01 4.14 -4.18
N ASN A 484 23.80 3.54 -5.36
CA ASN A 484 22.65 3.85 -6.21
C ASN A 484 21.33 3.47 -5.53
N ALA A 485 21.27 2.32 -4.86
CA ALA A 485 20.12 1.91 -4.08
C ALA A 485 19.81 2.88 -2.93
N ILE A 486 20.81 3.55 -2.35
CA ILE A 486 20.61 4.57 -1.32
C ILE A 486 19.91 5.81 -1.91
N VAL A 487 20.34 6.26 -3.09
CA VAL A 487 19.68 7.37 -3.79
C VAL A 487 18.21 7.04 -4.07
N VAL A 488 17.97 5.84 -4.59
CA VAL A 488 16.61 5.33 -4.86
C VAL A 488 15.79 5.20 -3.57
N TRP A 489 16.41 4.77 -2.47
CA TRP A 489 15.73 4.64 -1.18
C TRP A 489 15.32 6.00 -0.61
N GLU A 490 16.21 6.98 -0.62
CA GLU A 490 15.97 8.30 -0.05
C GLU A 490 15.00 9.13 -0.89
N LYS A 491 15.21 9.17 -2.22
CA LYS A 491 14.49 10.07 -3.14
C LYS A 491 13.36 9.39 -3.92
N GLY A 492 13.34 8.06 -3.97
CA GLY A 492 12.33 7.30 -4.70
C GLY A 492 10.99 7.24 -3.98
N ASN A 493 9.96 6.89 -4.74
CA ASN A 493 8.61 6.65 -4.21
C ASN A 493 8.50 5.26 -3.52
N SER A 494 7.32 4.90 -3.03
CA SER A 494 7.11 3.60 -2.34
C SER A 494 7.44 2.39 -3.22
N THR A 495 7.24 2.50 -4.52
CA THR A 495 7.57 1.48 -5.53
C THR A 495 9.06 1.28 -5.68
N ASP A 496 9.77 2.39 -5.84
CA ASP A 496 11.23 2.41 -5.94
C ASP A 496 11.84 1.79 -4.68
N ARG A 497 11.34 2.18 -3.50
CA ARG A 497 11.78 1.59 -2.22
C ARG A 497 11.50 0.09 -2.14
N GLY A 498 10.34 -0.38 -2.59
CA GLY A 498 9.98 -1.80 -2.61
C GLY A 498 10.89 -2.68 -3.50
N LYS A 499 11.63 -2.06 -4.42
CA LYS A 499 12.60 -2.71 -5.32
C LYS A 499 14.03 -2.74 -4.78
N VAL A 500 14.27 -2.08 -3.65
CA VAL A 500 15.54 -2.16 -2.90
C VAL A 500 15.52 -3.43 -2.06
N THR A 501 15.83 -4.55 -2.71
CA THR A 501 16.04 -5.87 -2.12
C THR A 501 17.29 -6.53 -2.72
N PRO A 502 17.82 -7.62 -2.14
CA PRO A 502 19.08 -8.20 -2.59
C PRO A 502 18.90 -8.72 -4.02
N PHE A 503 19.85 -8.42 -4.91
CA PHE A 503 19.81 -8.96 -6.28
C PHE A 503 19.94 -10.49 -6.30
N THR A 504 20.52 -11.09 -5.25
CA THR A 504 20.56 -12.54 -5.04
C THR A 504 19.18 -13.05 -4.59
N THR A 505 18.26 -13.28 -5.53
CA THR A 505 16.87 -13.67 -5.24
C THR A 505 16.71 -15.12 -4.79
N SER A 506 17.71 -15.99 -4.96
CA SER A 506 17.63 -17.43 -4.67
C SER A 506 17.25 -17.78 -3.22
N CYS A 507 17.54 -16.90 -2.25
CA CYS A 507 17.30 -17.19 -0.83
C CYS A 507 16.08 -16.48 -0.23
N TRP A 508 15.53 -15.50 -0.92
CA TRP A 508 14.49 -14.60 -0.38
C TRP A 508 13.30 -14.46 -1.35
N GLY A 509 13.48 -14.81 -2.62
CA GLY A 509 12.55 -14.50 -3.71
C GLY A 509 12.51 -13.00 -4.02
N GLY A 510 11.50 -12.59 -4.80
CA GLY A 510 11.26 -11.20 -5.18
C GLY A 510 11.80 -10.80 -6.55
N SER A 511 11.53 -9.56 -6.95
CA SER A 511 11.99 -8.96 -8.20
C SER A 511 12.65 -7.60 -7.89
N PRO A 512 13.94 -7.59 -7.51
CA PRO A 512 14.70 -6.35 -7.31
C PRO A 512 14.93 -5.58 -8.63
N TYR A 513 15.48 -4.36 -8.56
CA TYR A 513 16.07 -3.68 -9.72
C TYR A 513 17.46 -4.21 -10.04
N SER A 514 17.81 -4.34 -11.34
CA SER A 514 19.14 -4.81 -11.79
C SER A 514 20.17 -3.79 -11.36
N LYS A 515 21.45 -4.15 -11.41
CA LYS A 515 22.50 -3.17 -11.12
C LYS A 515 22.38 -1.97 -12.08
N ASP A 516 22.20 -2.23 -13.38
CA ASP A 516 21.92 -1.19 -14.39
C ASP A 516 20.60 -0.48 -14.12
N LYS A 517 19.54 -1.27 -13.86
CA LYS A 517 18.24 -0.90 -13.29
C LYS A 517 18.29 0.25 -12.28
N MET A 518 19.03 -0.07 -11.22
CA MET A 518 19.17 0.73 -10.02
C MET A 518 19.97 1.99 -10.32
N LYS A 519 21.04 1.86 -11.12
CA LYS A 519 21.88 2.96 -11.57
C LYS A 519 21.10 3.98 -12.40
N ASP A 520 20.37 3.53 -13.43
CA ASP A 520 19.55 4.40 -14.27
C ASP A 520 18.50 5.14 -13.44
N ARG A 521 17.83 4.42 -12.53
CA ARG A 521 16.82 5.02 -11.65
C ARG A 521 17.41 6.00 -10.65
N ALA A 522 18.61 5.74 -10.13
CA ALA A 522 19.33 6.67 -9.28
C ALA A 522 19.69 7.95 -10.06
N GLY A 523 20.08 7.80 -11.33
CA GLY A 523 20.31 8.90 -12.27
C GLY A 523 19.06 9.77 -12.49
N ASP A 524 17.91 9.14 -12.78
CA ASP A 524 16.60 9.82 -12.89
C ASP A 524 16.25 10.65 -11.62
N LEU A 525 16.67 10.16 -10.45
CA LEU A 525 16.38 10.76 -9.14
C LEU A 525 17.48 11.72 -8.65
N GLY A 526 18.56 11.85 -9.41
CA GLY A 526 19.55 12.91 -9.25
C GLY A 526 20.99 12.51 -9.55
N THR A 527 21.46 11.37 -9.07
CA THR A 527 22.89 11.01 -9.19
C THR A 527 23.04 9.51 -9.23
N ALA A 528 23.80 9.03 -10.22
CA ALA A 528 24.20 7.64 -10.35
C ALA A 528 25.71 7.54 -10.16
N TYR A 529 26.14 6.54 -9.40
CA TYR A 529 27.53 6.25 -9.12
C TYR A 529 27.98 5.04 -9.93
N SER A 530 29.21 5.10 -10.41
CA SER A 530 29.86 4.01 -11.16
C SER A 530 31.13 3.55 -10.46
N ASP A 531 31.92 4.51 -9.97
CA ASP A 531 33.26 4.27 -9.46
C ASP A 531 33.42 4.84 -8.06
N ILE A 532 34.21 4.17 -7.22
CA ILE A 532 34.41 4.55 -5.83
C ILE A 532 35.91 4.59 -5.57
N SER A 533 36.48 5.79 -5.50
CA SER A 533 37.91 5.99 -5.30
C SER A 533 38.35 5.68 -3.87
N SER A 534 37.59 6.14 -2.87
CA SER A 534 37.86 5.86 -1.45
C SER A 534 36.58 5.79 -0.62
N VAL A 535 36.69 5.13 0.53
CA VAL A 535 35.64 5.06 1.55
C VAL A 535 36.25 5.42 2.90
N ASP A 536 35.52 6.21 3.67
CA ASP A 536 35.83 6.59 5.04
C ASP A 536 34.57 6.50 5.89
N VAL A 537 34.71 6.23 7.18
CA VAL A 537 33.57 6.10 8.09
C VAL A 537 33.79 6.93 9.33
N GLU A 538 32.83 7.81 9.63
CA GLU A 538 32.83 8.64 10.81
C GLU A 538 32.07 7.96 11.94
N ILE A 539 32.77 7.69 13.03
CA ILE A 539 32.20 7.06 14.23
C ILE A 539 32.04 8.11 15.32
N GLY A 540 30.82 8.18 15.87
CA GLY A 540 30.46 9.13 16.89
C GLY A 540 30.89 8.69 18.28
N ASN A 541 31.01 9.66 19.19
CA ASN A 541 31.32 9.40 20.60
C ASN A 541 30.22 8.65 21.36
N ASN A 542 29.06 8.47 20.74
CA ASN A 542 27.91 7.73 21.28
C ASN A 542 27.91 6.24 20.89
N GLY A 543 29.01 5.74 20.32
CA GLY A 543 29.15 4.31 20.02
C GLY A 543 28.28 3.87 18.85
N GLN A 544 28.19 4.70 17.81
CA GLN A 544 27.55 4.35 16.55
C GLN A 544 28.26 5.01 15.37
N THR A 545 28.12 4.42 14.18
CA THR A 545 28.57 5.01 12.94
C THR A 545 27.62 6.15 12.53
N ILE A 546 28.15 7.36 12.39
CA ILE A 546 27.36 8.57 12.07
C ILE A 546 27.25 8.77 10.56
N TYR A 547 28.36 8.64 9.84
CA TYR A 547 28.40 8.78 8.38
C TYR A 547 29.29 7.73 7.73
N ALA A 548 28.84 7.19 6.61
CA ALA A 548 29.68 6.52 5.62
C ALA A 548 29.94 7.50 4.48
N LYS A 549 31.21 7.84 4.27
CA LYS A 549 31.67 8.83 3.31
C LYS A 549 32.36 8.11 2.16
N PHE A 550 31.94 8.42 0.94
CA PHE A 550 32.53 7.85 -0.27
C PHE A 550 33.01 8.97 -1.19
N SER A 551 34.17 8.78 -1.77
CA SER A 551 34.64 9.60 -2.89
C SER A 551 34.35 8.84 -4.17
N THR A 552 33.51 9.39 -5.03
CA THR A 552 32.99 8.72 -6.23
C THR A 552 33.29 9.52 -7.49
N ASP A 553 32.91 8.98 -8.65
CA ASP A 553 32.93 9.66 -9.94
C ASP A 553 32.08 10.96 -9.98
N GLN A 554 31.14 11.11 -9.05
CA GLN A 554 30.25 12.28 -8.93
C GLN A 554 30.64 13.19 -7.74
N GLY A 555 31.83 13.00 -7.16
CA GLY A 555 32.33 13.78 -6.03
C GLY A 555 32.19 13.06 -4.68
N ASN A 556 32.23 13.83 -3.59
CA ASN A 556 32.14 13.27 -2.24
C ASN A 556 30.69 13.15 -1.80
N VAL A 557 30.27 11.96 -1.39
CA VAL A 557 28.95 11.69 -0.82
C VAL A 557 29.08 11.28 0.65
N SER A 558 28.22 11.84 1.51
CA SER A 558 28.16 11.52 2.93
C SER A 558 26.78 10.98 3.26
N ILE A 559 26.71 9.72 3.67
CA ILE A 559 25.47 8.99 3.90
C ILE A 559 25.31 8.73 5.39
N LYS A 560 24.14 9.02 5.96
CA LYS A 560 23.86 8.74 7.38
C LYS A 560 24.06 7.25 7.67
N GLY A 561 24.74 6.95 8.77
CA GLY A 561 25.13 5.58 9.12
C GLY A 561 23.95 4.61 9.26
N ASP A 562 22.83 5.06 9.83
CA ASP A 562 21.61 4.24 9.94
C ASP A 562 20.97 3.97 8.58
N THR A 563 20.93 4.97 7.70
CA THR A 563 20.42 4.82 6.33
C THR A 563 21.31 3.86 5.55
N PHE A 564 22.63 4.07 5.59
CA PHE A 564 23.59 3.19 4.91
C PHE A 564 23.45 1.75 5.39
N LYS A 565 23.43 1.51 6.71
CA LYS A 565 23.22 0.17 7.28
C LYS A 565 21.93 -0.48 6.78
N THR A 566 20.83 0.26 6.79
CA THR A 566 19.52 -0.25 6.38
C THR A 566 19.51 -0.66 4.91
N VAL A 567 19.96 0.24 4.02
CA VAL A 567 19.97 -0.02 2.58
C VAL A 567 21.03 -1.06 2.21
N PHE A 568 22.20 -1.03 2.84
CA PHE A 568 23.23 -2.05 2.69
C PHE A 568 22.67 -3.43 3.03
N ASN A 569 21.97 -3.58 4.16
CA ASN A 569 21.36 -4.86 4.51
C ASN A 569 20.26 -5.26 3.52
N LEU A 570 19.45 -4.31 3.07
CA LEU A 570 18.43 -4.58 2.05
C LEU A 570 19.02 -4.97 0.70
N ARG A 571 20.19 -4.44 0.30
CA ARG A 571 20.69 -4.57 -1.08
C ARG A 571 21.86 -5.54 -1.24
N ALA A 572 22.71 -5.69 -0.23
CA ALA A 572 23.92 -6.49 -0.32
C ALA A 572 23.61 -7.97 -0.70
N PRO A 573 24.44 -8.60 -1.54
CA PRO A 573 24.23 -9.96 -2.00
C PRO A 573 24.35 -11.00 -0.87
N GLY A 574 23.64 -12.11 -1.06
CA GLY A 574 23.60 -13.21 -0.09
C GLY A 574 23.23 -12.75 1.32
N TYR A 575 23.88 -13.35 2.33
CA TYR A 575 23.74 -12.96 3.74
C TYR A 575 24.75 -11.88 4.18
N ILE A 576 25.39 -11.18 3.24
CA ILE A 576 26.26 -10.05 3.59
C ILE A 576 25.43 -9.00 4.30
N SER A 577 25.89 -8.61 5.49
CA SER A 577 25.13 -7.75 6.39
C SER A 577 26.03 -6.97 7.35
N ILE A 578 25.52 -5.83 7.78
CA ILE A 578 26.00 -5.04 8.90
C ILE A 578 25.05 -5.35 10.07
N LYS A 579 25.56 -6.03 11.10
CA LYS A 579 24.74 -6.44 12.25
C LYS A 579 24.79 -5.42 13.38
N ASP A 580 25.97 -4.87 13.63
CA ASP A 580 26.22 -3.90 14.71
C ASP A 580 25.91 -2.46 14.26
N ARG A 581 25.64 -1.53 15.18
CA ARG A 581 25.51 -0.09 14.88
C ARG A 581 26.88 0.60 14.75
N LEU A 582 27.92 -0.01 15.31
CA LEU A 582 29.32 0.28 15.07
C LEU A 582 29.81 -0.59 13.93
N TYR A 583 30.09 0.04 12.80
CA TYR A 583 30.64 -0.64 11.65
C TYR A 583 31.55 0.30 10.87
N GLU A 584 32.41 -0.29 10.06
CA GLU A 584 33.15 0.43 9.04
C GLU A 584 32.98 -0.25 7.69
N VAL A 585 33.35 0.49 6.65
CA VAL A 585 33.44 -0.01 5.29
C VAL A 585 34.86 0.26 4.83
N VAL A 586 35.53 -0.78 4.35
CA VAL A 586 36.93 -0.72 3.96
C VAL A 586 37.05 -1.09 2.49
N LYS A 587 37.84 -0.31 1.75
CA LYS A 587 38.31 -0.65 0.40
C LYS A 587 39.70 -1.30 0.52
N LYS A 588 39.83 -2.52 0.01
CA LYS A 588 41.06 -3.33 -0.02
C LYS A 588 41.62 -3.49 -1.43
#